data_AF-T1AB50-F1
#
_entry.id   AF-T1AB50-F1
#
_cell.length_a   1.000
_cell.length_b   1.000
_cell.length_c   1.000
_cell.angle_alpha   90.00
_cell.angle_beta   90.00
_cell.angle_gamma   90.00
#
_symmetry.space_group_name_H-M   'P 1'
#
loop_
_entity.id
_entity.type
_entity.pdbx_description
1 polymer ?
#
loop_
_entity_poly.entity_id
_entity_poly.type
_entity_poly.pdbx_seq_one_letter_code
_entity_poly.pdbx_strand_id
1 'polypeptide(L)'
;MLRVWGGGFLEKEHFYNQCDRLGILVWQEFSLSGASIDRFPPDYPEFVEAWGRVAESYIKRRQHHASLLCWCGGNELFNDLNGINPGKHTEPLTIGHPVLKKFYEVINRLDHGRRFLQTSPFGPRLFNSLEECGKGVFWDTHGPWTFDGPVDGQWKELWDKGDSMFYSEMGAPGASSAEIIRKYKGDLKAFPCSSDNPLWNRNPWWIDWP
;
A
#
# COMPACT_ATOMS: atom_id res chain seq x y z
N MET A 1 -0.26 2.75 -14.23
CA MET A 1 0.88 2.52 -13.32
C MET A 1 0.50 1.35 -12.43
N LEU A 2 1.46 0.50 -12.06
CA LEU A 2 1.28 -0.56 -11.07
C LEU A 2 2.18 -0.26 -9.87
N ARG A 3 1.60 -0.27 -8.67
CA ARG A 3 2.33 -0.21 -7.41
C ARG A 3 2.55 -1.63 -6.91
N VAL A 4 3.80 -2.06 -6.86
CA VAL A 4 4.17 -3.36 -6.25
C VAL A 4 4.25 -3.12 -4.74
N TRP A 5 3.21 -3.55 -4.04
CA TRP A 5 2.95 -3.31 -2.62
C TRP A 5 4.00 -3.92 -1.69
N GLY A 6 4.36 -3.19 -0.63
CA GLY A 6 5.47 -3.48 0.28
C GLY A 6 5.29 -4.66 1.23
N GLY A 7 4.12 -5.27 1.34
CA GLY A 7 4.03 -6.59 2.00
C GLY A 7 4.18 -7.76 1.04
N GLY A 8 4.40 -7.50 -0.25
CA GLY A 8 4.88 -8.47 -1.22
C GLY A 8 6.41 -8.54 -1.27
N PHE A 9 6.95 -8.90 -2.43
CA PHE A 9 8.39 -8.99 -2.69
C PHE A 9 8.73 -8.46 -4.08
N LEU A 10 10.01 -8.35 -4.41
CA LEU A 10 10.46 -7.96 -5.75
C LEU A 10 9.93 -8.94 -6.79
N GLU A 11 9.15 -8.43 -7.72
CA GLU A 11 8.57 -9.26 -8.76
C GLU A 11 9.62 -9.93 -9.67
N LYS A 12 9.18 -10.96 -10.38
CA LYS A 12 10.02 -11.65 -11.36
C LYS A 12 10.40 -10.69 -12.48
N GLU A 13 11.57 -10.89 -13.10
CA GLU A 13 12.05 -10.05 -14.20
C GLU A 13 11.04 -9.98 -15.36
N HIS A 14 10.35 -11.09 -15.61
CA HIS A 14 9.28 -11.15 -16.61
C HIS A 14 8.21 -10.07 -16.42
N PHE A 15 7.81 -9.75 -15.18
CA PHE A 15 6.84 -8.71 -14.89
C PHE A 15 7.31 -7.34 -15.39
N TYR A 16 8.55 -6.97 -15.06
CA TYR A 16 9.13 -5.68 -15.49
C TYR A 16 9.39 -5.66 -17.00
N ASN A 17 9.82 -6.78 -17.60
CA ASN A 17 9.95 -6.89 -19.05
C ASN A 17 8.59 -6.67 -19.77
N GLN A 18 7.48 -7.16 -19.20
CA GLN A 18 6.15 -6.86 -19.74
C GLN A 18 5.77 -5.39 -19.52
N CYS A 19 6.06 -4.83 -18.36
CA CYS A 19 5.79 -3.42 -18.07
C CYS A 19 6.58 -2.49 -19.00
N ASP A 20 7.86 -2.77 -19.25
CA ASP A 20 8.70 -2.07 -20.22
C ASP A 20 8.07 -2.13 -21.63
N ARG A 21 7.68 -3.33 -22.07
CA ARG A 21 7.09 -3.53 -23.40
C ARG A 21 5.73 -2.83 -23.56
N LEU A 22 4.93 -2.79 -22.50
CA LEU A 22 3.56 -2.24 -22.53
C LEU A 22 3.51 -0.76 -22.15
N GLY A 23 4.64 -0.15 -21.75
CA GLY A 23 4.67 1.23 -21.27
C GLY A 23 3.93 1.44 -19.94
N ILE A 24 3.88 0.42 -19.09
CA ILE A 24 3.22 0.48 -17.78
C ILE A 24 4.25 0.85 -16.72
N LEU A 25 4.14 2.05 -16.15
CA LEU A 25 5.03 2.48 -15.06
C LEU A 25 4.87 1.62 -13.82
N VAL A 26 5.99 1.34 -13.14
CA VAL A 26 6.06 0.55 -11.90
C VAL A 26 6.58 1.42 -10.76
N TRP A 27 5.80 1.53 -9.69
CA TRP A 27 6.25 2.00 -8.38
C TRP A 27 6.63 0.76 -7.57
N GLN A 28 7.91 0.61 -7.18
CA GLN A 28 8.38 -0.55 -6.43
C GLN A 28 8.66 -0.24 -4.96
N GLU A 29 7.94 -0.89 -4.04
CA GLU A 29 8.27 -0.86 -2.62
C GLU A 29 9.30 -1.91 -2.23
N PHE A 30 10.14 -1.61 -1.24
CA PHE A 30 10.84 -2.66 -0.51
C PHE A 30 9.85 -3.40 0.40
N SER A 31 10.19 -4.64 0.75
CA SER A 31 9.33 -5.53 1.55
C SER A 31 9.24 -5.09 3.03
N LEU A 32 8.63 -3.93 3.26
CA LEU A 32 8.22 -3.39 4.55
C LEU A 32 6.75 -2.98 4.45
N SER A 33 5.94 -3.39 5.44
CA SER A 33 4.52 -3.06 5.49
C SER A 33 4.02 -2.89 6.91
N GLY A 34 3.40 -1.75 7.17
CA GLY A 34 2.68 -1.41 8.39
C GLY A 34 1.26 -1.97 8.50
N ALA A 35 0.81 -2.76 7.53
CA ALA A 35 -0.55 -3.31 7.45
C ALA A 35 -0.82 -4.50 8.40
N SER A 36 0.12 -4.86 9.29
CA SER A 36 -0.02 -6.02 10.18
C SER A 36 -0.16 -5.61 11.64
N ILE A 37 0.94 -5.28 12.31
CA ILE A 37 0.98 -4.98 13.75
C ILE A 37 1.82 -3.74 14.08
N ASP A 38 2.84 -3.45 13.28
CA ASP A 38 3.81 -2.40 13.55
C ASP A 38 4.11 -1.59 12.27
N ARG A 39 3.82 -0.29 12.31
CA ARG A 39 4.11 0.66 11.23
C ARG A 39 5.51 1.25 11.35
N PHE A 40 6.20 0.96 12.45
CA PHE A 40 7.57 1.38 12.73
C PHE A 40 8.51 0.18 12.56
N PRO A 41 9.22 0.05 11.42
CA PRO A 41 10.12 -1.08 11.21
C PRO A 41 11.27 -1.04 12.25
N PRO A 42 11.85 -2.19 12.63
CA PRO A 42 12.95 -2.19 13.56
C PRO A 42 14.13 -1.32 13.11
N ASP A 43 14.82 -0.71 14.07
CA ASP A 43 15.90 0.24 13.83
C ASP A 43 17.28 -0.25 14.31
N TYR A 44 17.34 -1.44 14.91
CA TYR A 44 18.60 -2.03 15.38
C TYR A 44 19.54 -2.38 14.22
N PRO A 45 20.88 -2.27 14.41
CA PRO A 45 21.86 -2.32 13.32
C PRO A 45 21.80 -3.56 12.43
N GLU A 46 21.55 -4.73 13.02
CA GLU A 46 21.50 -6.01 12.29
C GLU A 46 20.34 -6.04 11.28
N PHE A 47 19.19 -5.49 11.66
CA PHE A 47 18.04 -5.34 10.76
C PHE A 47 18.36 -4.35 9.64
N VAL A 48 18.88 -3.18 9.98
CA VAL A 48 19.22 -2.14 9.01
C VAL A 48 20.20 -2.66 7.96
N GLU A 49 21.24 -3.37 8.38
CA GLU A 49 22.21 -3.97 7.45
C GLU A 49 21.60 -5.10 6.61
N ALA A 50 20.74 -5.94 7.20
CA ALA A 50 20.05 -6.98 6.46
C ALA A 50 19.13 -6.41 5.37
N TRP A 51 18.32 -5.39 5.68
CA TRP A 51 17.45 -4.74 4.70
C TRP A 51 18.24 -3.91 3.69
N GLY A 52 19.38 -3.33 4.08
CA GLY A 52 20.33 -2.73 3.13
C GLY A 52 20.81 -3.72 2.06
N ARG A 53 21.11 -4.97 2.45
CA ARG A 53 21.46 -6.04 1.48
C ARG A 53 20.28 -6.41 0.59
N VAL A 54 19.06 -6.44 1.12
CA VAL A 54 17.83 -6.66 0.33
C VAL A 54 17.67 -5.57 -0.72
N ALA A 55 17.80 -4.30 -0.32
CA ALA A 55 17.69 -3.17 -1.24
C ALA A 55 18.74 -3.21 -2.34
N GLU A 56 20.00 -3.50 -2.00
CA GLU A 56 21.07 -3.65 -3.00
C GLU A 56 20.75 -4.78 -3.98
N SER A 57 20.21 -5.89 -3.49
CA SER A 57 19.76 -7.02 -4.30
C SER A 57 18.64 -6.63 -5.28
N TYR A 58 17.67 -5.84 -4.81
CA TYR A 58 16.54 -5.37 -5.62
C TYR A 58 17.01 -4.44 -6.73
N ILE A 59 17.80 -3.43 -6.36
CA ILE A 59 18.24 -2.38 -7.28
C ILE A 59 19.15 -2.98 -8.36
N LYS A 60 20.15 -3.81 -8.00
CA LYS A 60 21.01 -4.48 -8.98
C LYS A 60 20.23 -5.28 -10.02
N ARG A 61 19.11 -5.88 -9.62
CA ARG A 61 18.28 -6.73 -10.49
C ARG A 61 17.29 -5.97 -11.36
N ARG A 62 16.88 -4.75 -11.00
CA ARG A 62 15.77 -4.04 -11.68
C ARG A 62 16.02 -2.61 -12.09
N GLN A 63 17.11 -1.97 -11.67
CA GLN A 63 17.34 -0.55 -11.99
C GLN A 63 17.37 -0.26 -13.51
N HIS A 64 17.67 -1.23 -14.36
CA HIS A 64 17.75 -1.01 -15.80
C HIS A 64 16.39 -0.98 -16.51
N HIS A 65 15.29 -1.33 -15.82
CA HIS A 65 13.95 -1.29 -16.40
C HIS A 65 13.47 0.15 -16.56
N ALA A 66 13.05 0.49 -17.78
CA ALA A 66 12.54 1.81 -18.13
C ALA A 66 11.16 2.09 -17.52
N SER A 67 10.37 1.03 -17.29
CA SER A 67 9.08 1.10 -16.61
C SER A 67 9.19 1.46 -15.14
N LEU A 68 10.31 1.18 -14.48
CA LEU A 68 10.47 1.47 -13.06
C LEU A 68 10.52 2.98 -12.83
N LEU A 69 9.47 3.52 -12.22
CA LEU A 69 9.28 4.95 -11.98
C LEU A 69 10.03 5.41 -10.73
N CYS A 70 9.87 4.68 -9.63
CA CYS A 70 10.42 5.04 -8.33
C CYS A 70 10.66 3.80 -7.47
N TRP A 71 11.57 3.96 -6.51
CA TRP A 71 11.67 3.10 -5.34
C TRP A 71 10.89 3.72 -4.18
N CYS A 72 10.29 2.88 -3.35
CA CYS A 72 9.61 3.31 -2.14
C CYS A 72 10.05 2.46 -0.94
N GLY A 73 10.15 3.09 0.23
CA GLY A 73 10.61 2.42 1.45
C GLY A 73 9.70 1.29 1.90
N GLY A 74 8.39 1.47 1.80
CA GLY A 74 7.41 0.45 2.17
C GLY A 74 6.00 1.01 2.24
N ASN A 75 5.08 0.15 2.64
CA ASN A 75 3.66 0.44 2.82
C ASN A 75 3.39 0.90 4.26
N GLU A 76 2.67 2.00 4.41
CA GLU A 76 2.12 2.56 5.64
C GLU A 76 3.14 2.65 6.79
N LEU A 77 4.34 3.15 6.51
CA LEU A 77 5.38 3.36 7.50
C LEU A 77 5.21 4.71 8.18
N PHE A 78 4.72 4.70 9.42
CA PHE A 78 4.41 5.90 10.20
C PHE A 78 4.94 5.76 11.62
N ASN A 79 5.22 6.89 12.27
CA ASN A 79 5.48 6.91 13.69
C ASN A 79 4.15 6.85 14.45
N ASP A 80 3.75 5.64 14.86
CA ASP A 80 2.55 5.37 15.63
C ASP A 80 2.84 4.83 17.04
N LEU A 81 4.06 5.06 17.55
CA LEU A 81 4.48 4.67 18.91
C LEU A 81 3.55 5.18 20.02
N ASN A 82 2.73 6.20 19.74
CA ASN A 82 1.72 6.77 20.65
C ASN A 82 0.27 6.31 20.35
N GLY A 83 0.10 5.29 19.51
CA GLY A 83 -1.19 4.73 19.09
C GLY A 83 -1.78 5.39 17.83
N ILE A 84 -2.62 4.62 17.13
CA ILE A 84 -3.35 5.09 15.94
C ILE A 84 -4.59 5.87 16.39
N ASN A 85 -4.68 7.13 16.00
CA ASN A 85 -5.92 7.92 16.10
C ASN A 85 -6.34 8.36 14.70
N PRO A 86 -7.43 7.79 14.14
CA PRO A 86 -8.04 8.32 12.92
C PRO A 86 -8.32 9.82 13.10
N GLY A 87 -7.78 10.67 12.22
CA GLY A 87 -7.94 12.13 12.28
C GLY A 87 -6.87 12.91 13.05
N LYS A 88 -5.86 12.26 13.65
CA LYS A 88 -4.66 12.96 14.15
C LYS A 88 -3.55 12.98 13.11
N HIS A 89 -2.65 13.97 13.22
CA HIS A 89 -1.41 14.00 12.46
C HIS A 89 -0.65 12.68 12.67
N THR A 90 -0.55 11.90 11.59
CA THR A 90 0.32 10.74 11.50
C THR A 90 1.59 11.18 10.80
N GLU A 91 2.72 11.13 11.49
CA GLU A 91 4.00 11.53 10.91
C GLU A 91 4.54 10.36 10.06
N PRO A 92 4.57 10.49 8.71
CA PRO A 92 5.17 9.45 7.89
C PRO A 92 6.64 9.31 8.25
N LEU A 93 7.15 8.08 8.24
CA LEU A 93 8.58 7.89 8.43
C LEU A 93 9.35 8.55 7.28
N THR A 94 10.45 9.19 7.64
CA THR A 94 11.34 9.86 6.70
C THR A 94 12.70 9.16 6.66
N ILE A 95 13.63 9.69 5.87
CA ILE A 95 15.04 9.26 5.92
C ILE A 95 15.72 9.51 7.28
N GLY A 96 15.02 10.09 8.27
CA GLY A 96 15.44 10.06 9.67
C GLY A 96 15.42 8.66 10.29
N HIS A 97 14.60 7.74 9.77
CA HIS A 97 14.57 6.36 10.23
C HIS A 97 15.77 5.55 9.67
N PRO A 98 16.51 4.77 10.49
CA PRO A 98 17.72 4.09 10.05
C PRO A 98 17.58 3.20 8.81
N VAL A 99 16.51 2.40 8.71
CA VAL A 99 16.31 1.54 7.51
C VAL A 99 16.02 2.35 6.24
N LEU A 100 15.25 3.45 6.34
CA LEU A 100 14.92 4.29 5.20
C LEU A 100 16.13 5.12 4.75
N LYS A 101 16.96 5.56 5.71
CA LYS A 101 18.27 6.15 5.43
C LYS A 101 19.15 5.16 4.68
N LYS A 102 19.22 3.91 5.13
CA LYS A 102 20.01 2.86 4.48
C LYS A 102 19.53 2.61 3.04
N PHE A 103 18.23 2.54 2.80
CA PHE A 103 17.69 2.43 1.44
C PHE A 103 18.10 3.60 0.56
N TYR A 104 17.95 4.82 1.06
CA TYR A 104 18.35 6.04 0.35
C TYR A 104 19.85 6.01 -0.01
N GLU A 105 20.72 5.61 0.91
CA GLU A 105 22.16 5.46 0.67
C GLU A 105 22.46 4.42 -0.42
N VAL A 106 21.76 3.29 -0.42
CA VAL A 106 21.94 2.24 -1.44
C VAL A 106 21.43 2.70 -2.81
N ILE A 107 20.27 3.37 -2.87
CA ILE A 107 19.72 3.93 -4.11
C ILE A 107 20.67 4.98 -4.69
N ASN A 108 21.14 5.92 -3.87
CA ASN A 108 22.11 6.93 -4.32
C ASN A 108 23.42 6.34 -4.82
N ARG A 109 23.83 5.18 -4.33
CA ARG A 109 25.04 4.49 -4.81
C ARG A 109 24.79 3.73 -6.11
N LEU A 110 23.62 3.13 -6.31
CA LEU A 110 23.39 2.14 -7.36
C LEU A 110 22.45 2.59 -8.48
N ASP A 111 21.55 3.55 -8.22
CA ASP A 111 20.48 4.04 -9.12
C ASP A 111 20.16 5.52 -8.79
N HIS A 112 21.20 6.35 -8.69
CA HIS A 112 21.17 7.74 -8.18
C HIS A 112 20.19 8.68 -8.89
N GLY A 113 19.78 8.37 -10.11
CA GLY A 113 18.80 9.16 -10.86
C GLY A 113 17.35 8.85 -10.50
N ARG A 114 17.08 7.75 -9.78
CA ARG A 114 15.72 7.32 -9.44
C ARG A 114 15.17 8.11 -8.25
N ARG A 115 13.88 8.41 -8.31
CA ARG A 115 13.16 8.95 -7.16
C ARG A 115 13.01 7.89 -6.07
N PHE A 116 13.17 8.31 -4.83
CA PHE A 116 12.90 7.53 -3.63
C PHE A 116 11.75 8.17 -2.84
N LEU A 117 10.68 7.42 -2.62
CA LEU A 117 9.58 7.76 -1.71
C LEU A 117 9.79 7.00 -0.39
N GLN A 118 9.61 7.66 0.74
CA GLN A 118 9.96 7.04 2.03
C GLN A 118 8.90 6.02 2.47
N THR A 119 7.63 6.29 2.16
CA THR A 119 6.48 5.46 2.48
C THR A 119 5.32 5.80 1.55
N SER A 120 4.36 4.88 1.41
CA SER A 120 3.03 5.12 0.85
C SER A 120 1.96 4.87 1.93
N PRO A 121 1.03 5.78 2.17
CA PRO A 121 0.99 7.11 1.60
C PRO A 121 2.09 8.01 2.20
N PHE A 122 2.41 9.10 1.52
CA PHE A 122 3.25 10.18 2.07
C PHE A 122 2.45 11.49 2.18
N GLY A 123 2.37 12.04 3.40
CA GLY A 123 1.73 13.32 3.63
C GLY A 123 1.29 13.53 5.08
N PRO A 124 0.64 14.67 5.37
CA PRO A 124 0.16 15.00 6.71
C PRO A 124 -0.93 14.06 7.26
N ARG A 125 -1.59 13.31 6.37
CA ARG A 125 -2.69 12.40 6.68
C ARG A 125 -2.51 11.09 5.93
N LEU A 126 -2.63 9.99 6.67
CA LEU A 126 -2.67 8.64 6.12
C LEU A 126 -3.95 8.40 5.30
N PHE A 127 -5.09 8.84 5.83
CA PHE A 127 -6.42 8.63 5.25
C PHE A 127 -7.09 9.95 4.93
N ASN A 128 -7.95 9.96 3.91
CA ASN A 128 -8.84 11.08 3.67
C ASN A 128 -10.04 11.06 4.63
N SER A 129 -10.68 12.21 4.81
CA SER A 129 -11.87 12.35 5.66
C SER A 129 -12.72 13.52 5.20
N LEU A 130 -14.05 13.40 5.33
CA LEU A 130 -14.98 14.50 5.01
C LEU A 130 -14.75 15.74 5.90
N GLU A 131 -14.29 15.55 7.14
CA GLU A 131 -14.06 16.64 8.11
C GLU A 131 -12.90 17.56 7.71
N GLU A 132 -11.88 17.03 7.04
CA GLU A 132 -10.69 17.78 6.64
C GLU A 132 -10.62 18.09 5.14
N CYS A 133 -11.66 17.73 4.38
CA CYS A 133 -11.79 18.11 2.98
C CYS A 133 -11.67 19.64 2.80
N GLY A 134 -10.87 20.06 1.82
CA GLY A 134 -10.62 21.46 1.49
C GLY A 134 -9.53 22.14 2.32
N LYS A 135 -8.89 21.43 3.26
CA LYS A 135 -7.77 21.96 4.06
C LYS A 135 -6.40 21.78 3.38
N GLY A 136 -6.33 21.06 2.24
CA GLY A 136 -5.06 20.84 1.52
C GLY A 136 -4.07 19.93 2.24
N VAL A 137 -4.55 19.06 3.13
CA VAL A 137 -3.72 18.17 3.98
C VAL A 137 -3.63 16.74 3.46
N PHE A 138 -4.37 16.41 2.40
CA PHE A 138 -4.39 15.09 1.78
C PHE A 138 -3.46 15.06 0.56
N TRP A 139 -2.21 14.64 0.77
CA TRP A 139 -1.23 14.60 -0.32
C TRP A 139 -1.34 13.30 -1.09
N ASP A 140 -0.76 12.23 -0.55
CA ASP A 140 -1.07 10.87 -0.93
C ASP A 140 -1.91 10.29 0.22
N THR A 141 -3.00 9.59 -0.10
CA THR A 141 -3.88 8.98 0.91
C THR A 141 -4.21 7.54 0.55
N HIS A 142 -4.38 6.73 1.59
CA HIS A 142 -4.91 5.39 1.52
C HIS A 142 -6.39 5.36 1.91
N GLY A 143 -7.09 4.35 1.41
CA GLY A 143 -8.50 4.16 1.63
C GLY A 143 -9.38 5.22 0.97
N PRO A 144 -10.69 5.18 1.26
CA PRO A 144 -11.37 4.14 2.02
C PRO A 144 -11.36 2.76 1.32
N TRP A 145 -11.51 1.69 2.10
CA TRP A 145 -11.56 0.29 1.62
C TRP A 145 -12.89 -0.40 1.87
N THR A 146 -13.72 0.16 2.73
CA THR A 146 -15.05 -0.33 3.04
C THR A 146 -16.08 0.70 2.63
N PHE A 147 -17.31 0.23 2.54
CA PHE A 147 -18.45 1.02 2.15
C PHE A 147 -19.44 1.09 3.32
N ASP A 148 -19.27 2.08 4.21
CA ASP A 148 -20.14 2.27 5.38
C ASP A 148 -21.43 3.02 4.97
N GLY A 149 -22.45 2.30 4.50
CA GLY A 149 -23.79 2.86 4.21
C GLY A 149 -24.37 2.47 2.85
N PRO A 150 -25.23 3.29 2.20
CA PRO A 150 -25.67 3.19 0.80
C PRO A 150 -24.85 4.07 -0.15
N VAL A 151 -24.56 3.63 -1.39
CA VAL A 151 -23.53 4.28 -2.27
C VAL A 151 -23.80 5.79 -2.44
N ASP A 152 -25.07 6.16 -2.45
CA ASP A 152 -25.55 7.55 -2.53
C ASP A 152 -25.39 8.36 -1.23
N GLY A 153 -24.76 7.80 -0.20
CA GLY A 153 -24.48 8.42 1.09
C GLY A 153 -23.05 8.97 1.20
N GLN A 154 -22.37 8.66 2.30
CA GLN A 154 -21.07 9.24 2.64
C GLN A 154 -19.99 8.99 1.58
N TRP A 155 -20.05 7.87 0.86
CA TRP A 155 -19.09 7.58 -0.21
C TRP A 155 -19.22 8.55 -1.37
N LYS A 156 -20.45 8.78 -1.86
CA LYS A 156 -20.69 9.79 -2.88
C LYS A 156 -20.24 11.17 -2.41
N GLU A 157 -20.54 11.54 -1.17
CA GLU A 157 -20.12 12.82 -0.61
C GLU A 157 -18.60 12.97 -0.54
N LEU A 158 -17.88 11.90 -0.15
CA LEU A 158 -16.42 11.89 -0.08
C LEU A 158 -15.78 12.07 -1.45
N TRP A 159 -16.35 11.50 -2.51
CA TRP A 159 -15.84 11.70 -3.87
C TRP A 159 -16.22 13.06 -4.47
N ASP A 160 -17.39 13.59 -4.11
CA ASP A 160 -17.80 14.91 -4.56
C ASP A 160 -16.98 16.03 -3.89
N LYS A 161 -16.52 15.83 -2.64
CA LYS A 161 -15.79 16.83 -1.83
C LYS A 161 -14.29 16.56 -1.65
N GLY A 162 -13.84 15.33 -1.86
CA GLY A 162 -12.49 14.89 -1.55
C GLY A 162 -11.42 15.64 -2.34
N ASP A 163 -10.35 16.06 -1.65
CA ASP A 163 -9.27 16.86 -2.21
C ASP A 163 -7.89 16.19 -2.10
N SER A 164 -7.82 14.85 -2.03
CA SER A 164 -6.52 14.16 -2.05
C SER A 164 -5.81 14.36 -3.40
N MET A 165 -4.53 14.77 -3.36
CA MET A 165 -3.76 14.98 -4.60
C MET A 165 -3.43 13.66 -5.32
N PHE A 166 -3.27 12.57 -4.58
CA PHE A 166 -3.03 11.24 -5.10
C PHE A 166 -3.68 10.18 -4.19
N TYR A 167 -4.34 9.21 -4.80
CA TYR A 167 -4.86 8.03 -4.11
C TYR A 167 -3.97 6.84 -4.49
N SER A 168 -2.92 6.57 -3.71
CA SER A 168 -2.05 5.41 -3.96
C SER A 168 -2.67 4.08 -3.55
N GLU A 169 -3.73 4.12 -2.74
CA GLU A 169 -4.50 2.94 -2.35
C GLU A 169 -5.95 3.32 -2.01
N MET A 170 -6.91 2.58 -2.55
CA MET A 170 -8.35 2.67 -2.21
C MET A 170 -9.05 1.43 -2.77
N GLY A 171 -10.23 1.09 -2.25
CA GLY A 171 -10.97 -0.04 -2.80
C GLY A 171 -12.32 -0.28 -2.16
N ALA A 172 -12.97 -1.35 -2.59
CA ALA A 172 -14.12 -1.93 -1.92
C ALA A 172 -14.07 -3.45 -2.12
N PRO A 173 -14.34 -4.28 -1.10
CA PRO A 173 -14.44 -5.71 -1.27
C PRO A 173 -15.56 -6.03 -2.26
N GLY A 174 -15.34 -7.06 -3.08
CA GLY A 174 -16.28 -7.51 -4.08
C GLY A 174 -16.30 -9.02 -4.16
N ALA A 175 -17.48 -9.58 -4.45
CA ALA A 175 -17.61 -11.01 -4.66
C ALA A 175 -16.77 -11.47 -5.86
N SER A 176 -16.08 -12.61 -5.70
CA SER A 176 -15.50 -13.32 -6.85
C SER A 176 -16.59 -13.76 -7.84
N SER A 177 -16.19 -14.11 -9.07
CA SER A 177 -17.16 -14.62 -10.05
C SER A 177 -17.87 -15.87 -9.53
N ALA A 178 -19.13 -16.07 -9.96
CA ALA A 178 -19.90 -17.25 -9.56
C ALA A 178 -19.20 -18.57 -9.92
N GLU A 179 -18.41 -18.58 -10.99
CA GLU A 179 -17.58 -19.72 -11.40
C GLU A 179 -16.49 -20.04 -10.36
N ILE A 180 -15.73 -19.03 -9.93
CA ILE A 180 -14.69 -19.18 -8.90
C ILE A 180 -15.32 -19.66 -7.60
N ILE A 181 -16.43 -19.03 -7.18
CA ILE A 181 -17.13 -19.42 -5.96
C ILE A 181 -17.57 -20.89 -6.02
N ARG A 182 -18.25 -21.31 -7.09
CA ARG A 182 -18.71 -22.70 -7.24
C ARG A 182 -17.57 -23.71 -7.27
N LYS A 183 -16.44 -23.33 -7.87
CA LYS A 183 -15.25 -24.17 -7.95
C LYS A 183 -14.55 -24.35 -6.60
N TYR A 184 -14.48 -23.30 -5.79
CA TYR A 184 -13.65 -23.27 -4.57
C TYR A 184 -14.44 -23.26 -3.24
N LYS A 185 -15.78 -23.20 -3.26
CA LYS A 185 -16.60 -23.21 -2.03
C LYS A 185 -16.46 -24.47 -1.16
N GLY A 186 -15.92 -25.56 -1.71
CA GLY A 186 -15.93 -26.87 -1.07
C GLY A 186 -17.36 -27.30 -0.67
N ASP A 187 -17.52 -27.73 0.57
CA ASP A 187 -18.81 -28.18 1.12
C ASP A 187 -19.72 -27.04 1.60
N LEU A 188 -19.25 -25.78 1.52
CA LEU A 188 -20.04 -24.62 1.95
C LEU A 188 -21.19 -24.34 0.98
N LYS A 189 -22.27 -23.75 1.49
CA LYS A 189 -23.39 -23.29 0.68
C LYS A 189 -23.08 -21.92 0.08
N ALA A 190 -23.33 -21.77 -1.22
CA ALA A 190 -23.13 -20.48 -1.89
C ALA A 190 -24.14 -19.41 -1.45
N PHE A 191 -25.32 -19.83 -0.97
CA PHE A 191 -26.40 -18.93 -0.56
C PHE A 191 -27.01 -19.36 0.79
N PRO A 192 -27.61 -18.41 1.55
CA PRO A 192 -27.63 -16.97 1.28
C PRO A 192 -26.23 -16.33 1.43
N CYS A 193 -26.03 -15.17 0.80
CA CYS A 193 -24.87 -14.33 1.07
C CYS A 193 -25.14 -13.58 2.37
N SER A 194 -24.37 -13.86 3.43
CA SER A 194 -24.49 -13.18 4.73
C SER A 194 -23.22 -13.35 5.55
N SER A 195 -23.01 -12.50 6.55
CA SER A 195 -21.94 -12.62 7.55
C SER A 195 -22.01 -13.90 8.39
N ASP A 196 -23.19 -14.53 8.49
CA ASP A 196 -23.34 -15.84 9.13
C ASP A 196 -22.83 -17.00 8.25
N ASN A 197 -22.72 -16.78 6.93
CA ASN A 197 -22.27 -17.82 6.01
C ASN A 197 -20.72 -17.85 5.97
N PRO A 198 -20.08 -18.97 6.35
CA PRO A 198 -18.63 -19.10 6.38
C PRO A 198 -17.92 -18.90 5.03
N LEU A 199 -18.66 -18.99 3.93
CA LEU A 199 -18.13 -18.71 2.60
C LEU A 199 -17.94 -17.21 2.35
N TRP A 200 -18.78 -16.39 2.98
CA TRP A 200 -18.85 -14.94 2.78
C TRP A 200 -18.27 -14.16 3.97
N ASN A 201 -17.96 -14.83 5.08
CA ASN A 201 -17.41 -14.21 6.29
C ASN A 201 -15.90 -14.48 6.52
N ARG A 202 -15.24 -15.19 5.60
CA ARG A 202 -13.82 -15.57 5.73
C ARG A 202 -12.88 -14.59 5.04
N ASN A 203 -12.44 -13.55 5.76
CA ASN A 203 -11.03 -13.26 6.01
C ASN A 203 -10.87 -12.03 6.92
N PRO A 204 -9.82 -11.95 7.77
CA PRO A 204 -9.58 -10.81 8.65
C PRO A 204 -9.23 -9.48 7.95
N TRP A 205 -9.17 -9.40 6.61
CA TRP A 205 -8.65 -8.21 5.93
C TRP A 205 -9.38 -7.74 4.66
N TRP A 206 -10.17 -8.53 3.91
CA TRP A 206 -10.70 -8.08 2.59
C TRP A 206 -11.97 -8.77 2.05
N ILE A 207 -12.74 -9.51 2.86
CA ILE A 207 -14.06 -10.02 2.43
C ILE A 207 -15.09 -9.56 3.44
N ASP A 208 -15.52 -8.31 3.30
CA ASP A 208 -16.71 -7.82 3.98
C ASP A 208 -17.89 -7.89 3.00
N TRP A 209 -18.92 -8.63 3.41
CA TRP A 209 -20.22 -8.50 2.77
C TRP A 209 -20.90 -7.25 3.36
N PRO A 210 -21.42 -6.33 2.54
CA PRO A 210 -22.10 -5.13 3.02
C PRO A 210 -23.39 -5.46 3.80
#